data_AF-A0A359LPL4-F1
#
_entry.id   AF-A0A359LPL4-F1
#
_cell.length_a   1.000
_cell.length_b   1.000
_cell.length_c   1.000
_cell.angle_alpha   90.00
_cell.angle_beta   90.00
_cell.angle_gamma   90.00
#
_symmetry.space_group_name_H-M   'P 1'
#
loop_
_entity.id
_entity.type
_entity.pdbx_description
1 polymer ?
#
loop_
_entity_poly.entity_id
_entity_poly.type
_entity_poly.pdbx_seq_one_letter_code
_entity_poly.pdbx_strand_id
1 'polypeptide(L)'
;RTGCGLLLDVNNVYVSAFNHGFDAGEYVDHIPADRIAQIHLAGHTNKGTHILDTHSDHVVDEVWRLYRRVCQRAGGVSTLIEWDEAVPSFETVRAEAWKAKAYREGGDARGSQAA
;
A
#
# COMPACT_ATOMS: atom_id res chain seq x y z
N ARG A 1 23.90 -2.07 12.94
CA ARG A 1 22.58 -2.66 12.57
C ARG A 1 21.76 -2.80 13.85
N THR A 2 20.48 -2.40 13.86
CA THR A 2 19.64 -2.32 15.06
C THR A 2 18.92 -3.62 15.42
N GLY A 3 18.72 -4.53 14.46
CA GLY A 3 18.01 -5.81 14.67
C GLY A 3 16.48 -5.72 14.53
N CYS A 4 15.91 -4.52 14.43
CA CYS A 4 14.47 -4.30 14.30
C CYS A 4 13.92 -4.70 12.91
N GLY A 5 12.61 -4.97 12.86
CA GLY A 5 11.84 -5.05 11.63
C GLY A 5 11.42 -3.67 11.11
N LEU A 6 10.95 -3.65 9.86
CA LEU A 6 10.46 -2.48 9.15
C LEU A 6 8.94 -2.57 9.02
N LEU A 7 8.26 -1.50 9.40
CA LEU A 7 6.93 -1.21 8.90
C LEU A 7 7.11 -0.43 7.60
N LEU A 8 6.61 -0.96 6.50
CA LEU A 8 6.68 -0.33 5.20
C LEU A 8 5.31 0.19 4.79
N ASP A 9 5.16 1.51 4.82
CA ASP A 9 4.03 2.16 4.17
C ASP A 9 4.30 2.31 2.67
N VAL A 10 3.50 1.63 1.85
CA VAL A 10 3.63 1.65 0.39
C VAL A 10 3.08 2.95 -0.20
N ASN A 11 2.06 3.51 0.43
CA ASN A 11 1.49 4.80 0.04
C ASN A 11 2.53 5.92 0.23
N ASN A 12 3.21 5.99 1.38
CA ASN A 12 4.30 6.94 1.62
C ASN A 12 5.41 6.84 0.58
N VAL A 13 5.80 5.63 0.17
CA VAL A 13 6.80 5.45 -0.90
C VAL A 13 6.30 6.07 -2.19
N TYR A 14 5.06 5.79 -2.59
CA TYR A 14 4.47 6.34 -3.80
C TYR A 14 4.34 7.87 -3.76
N VAL A 15 3.83 8.43 -2.67
CA VAL A 15 3.70 9.88 -2.46
C VAL A 15 5.07 10.57 -2.52
N SER A 16 6.07 10.00 -1.84
CA SER A 16 7.44 10.53 -1.82
C SER A 16 8.08 10.47 -3.21
N ALA A 17 7.90 9.36 -3.94
CA ALA A 17 8.41 9.17 -5.28
C ALA A 17 7.86 10.23 -6.25
N PHE A 18 6.55 10.46 -6.21
CA PHE A 18 5.90 11.49 -7.01
C PHE A 18 6.43 12.89 -6.67
N ASN A 19 6.47 13.24 -5.38
CA ASN A 19 6.85 14.59 -4.94
C ASN A 19 8.33 14.92 -5.16
N HIS A 20 9.22 13.92 -5.12
CA HIS A 20 10.67 14.12 -5.20
C HIS A 20 11.29 13.62 -6.53
N GLY A 21 10.49 13.04 -7.42
CA GLY A 21 10.92 12.66 -8.77
C GLY A 21 11.84 11.44 -8.82
N PHE A 22 11.64 10.46 -7.92
CA PHE A 22 12.35 9.17 -7.97
C PHE A 22 11.39 8.02 -8.32
N ASP A 23 11.93 6.86 -8.72
CA ASP A 23 11.12 5.69 -9.06
C ASP A 23 10.72 4.89 -7.80
N ALA A 24 9.42 4.77 -7.55
CA ALA A 24 8.89 4.04 -6.39
C ALA A 24 9.20 2.52 -6.45
N GLY A 25 9.22 1.94 -7.64
CA GLY A 25 9.51 0.52 -7.85
C GLY A 25 10.97 0.19 -7.52
N GLU A 26 11.89 1.00 -8.01
CA GLU A 26 13.31 0.92 -7.69
C GLU A 26 13.54 1.15 -6.20
N TYR A 27 12.84 2.11 -5.58
CA TYR A 27 12.92 2.33 -4.14
C TYR A 27 12.54 1.08 -3.35
N VAL A 28 11.37 0.47 -3.63
CA VAL A 28 10.96 -0.73 -2.89
C VAL A 28 11.92 -1.89 -3.13
N ASP A 29 12.47 -2.05 -4.34
CA ASP A 29 13.42 -3.11 -4.68
C ASP A 29 14.72 -3.07 -3.88
N HIS A 30 15.11 -1.89 -3.39
CA HIS A 30 16.29 -1.72 -2.54
C HIS A 30 16.01 -1.91 -1.05
N ILE A 31 14.73 -2.01 -0.64
CA ILE A 31 14.36 -2.32 0.75
C ILE A 31 14.68 -3.81 1.03
N PRO A 32 15.34 -4.14 2.15
CA PRO A 32 15.60 -5.51 2.56
C PRO A 32 14.27 -6.21 2.90
N ALA A 33 13.75 -7.01 1.96
CA ALA A 33 12.42 -7.60 2.06
C ALA A 33 12.25 -8.54 3.26
N ASP A 34 13.34 -9.22 3.68
CA ASP A 34 13.41 -10.07 4.88
C ASP A 34 13.21 -9.30 6.19
N ARG A 35 13.32 -7.96 6.14
CA ARG A 35 13.14 -7.09 7.30
C ARG A 35 11.76 -6.49 7.39
N ILE A 36 10.94 -6.57 6.34
CA ILE A 36 9.59 -6.03 6.37
C ILE A 36 8.75 -6.92 7.30
N ALA A 37 8.25 -6.33 8.39
CA ALA A 37 7.43 -7.03 9.39
C ALA A 37 5.94 -6.72 9.21
N GLN A 38 5.62 -5.54 8.66
CA GLN A 38 4.26 -5.10 8.40
C GLN A 38 4.22 -4.17 7.18
N ILE A 39 3.13 -4.21 6.43
CA ILE A 39 2.87 -3.32 5.30
C ILE A 39 1.65 -2.47 5.58
N HIS A 40 1.72 -1.18 5.28
CA HIS A 40 0.59 -0.27 5.30
C HIS A 40 0.20 0.18 3.90
N LEU A 41 -1.09 0.44 3.72
CA LEU A 41 -1.70 0.94 2.50
C LEU A 41 -2.72 2.00 2.86
N ALA A 42 -2.76 3.08 2.09
CA ALA A 42 -3.74 4.13 2.25
C ALA A 42 -4.01 4.82 0.90
N GLY A 43 -5.12 5.55 0.83
CA GLY A 43 -5.34 6.55 -0.21
C GLY A 43 -4.76 7.91 0.17
N HIS A 44 -4.67 8.79 -0.80
CA HIS A 44 -4.03 10.10 -0.66
C HIS A 44 -4.75 11.16 -1.51
N THR A 45 -4.46 12.42 -1.24
CA THR A 45 -5.01 13.54 -2.03
C THR A 45 -3.99 14.04 -3.05
N ASN A 46 -4.28 13.88 -4.33
CA ASN A 46 -3.46 14.42 -5.41
C ASN A 46 -3.84 15.88 -5.73
N LYS A 47 -2.90 16.82 -5.63
CA LYS A 47 -3.07 18.25 -5.95
C LYS A 47 -2.52 18.62 -7.33
N GLY A 48 -2.20 17.64 -8.18
CA GLY A 48 -1.62 17.78 -9.50
C GLY A 48 -0.12 18.07 -9.50
N THR A 49 0.32 19.03 -8.68
CA THR A 49 1.74 19.41 -8.54
C THR A 49 2.47 18.62 -7.46
N HIS A 50 1.73 18.14 -6.47
CA HIS A 50 2.21 17.32 -5.36
C HIS A 50 1.07 16.45 -4.85
N ILE A 51 1.42 15.40 -4.12
CA ILE A 51 0.48 14.53 -3.42
C ILE A 51 0.62 14.77 -1.93
N LEU A 52 -0.52 14.92 -1.26
CA LEU A 52 -0.62 14.99 0.19
C LEU A 52 -1.01 13.62 0.74
N ASP A 53 -0.25 13.18 1.73
CA ASP A 53 -0.39 11.89 2.38
C ASP A 53 -1.54 11.88 3.40
N THR A 54 -2.78 11.99 2.92
CA THR A 54 -3.94 12.28 3.78
C THR A 54 -4.58 11.07 4.43
N HIS A 55 -4.31 9.86 3.95
CA HIS A 55 -4.91 8.61 4.46
C HIS A 55 -6.44 8.70 4.59
N SER A 56 -7.08 9.26 3.57
CA SER A 56 -8.48 9.72 3.67
C SER A 56 -9.35 9.25 2.50
N ASP A 57 -8.85 8.31 1.70
CA ASP A 57 -9.58 7.78 0.55
C ASP A 57 -9.13 6.34 0.23
N HIS A 58 -9.74 5.74 -0.77
CA HIS A 58 -9.41 4.43 -1.31
C HIS A 58 -7.98 4.39 -1.84
N VAL A 59 -7.35 3.23 -1.72
CA VAL A 59 -6.01 3.02 -2.26
C VAL A 59 -6.09 3.04 -3.79
N VAL A 60 -5.27 3.87 -4.43
CA VAL A 60 -5.23 4.01 -5.89
C VAL A 60 -4.49 2.84 -6.56
N ASP A 61 -4.78 2.62 -7.85
CA ASP A 61 -4.25 1.46 -8.60
C ASP A 61 -2.71 1.43 -8.65
N GLU A 62 -2.05 2.57 -8.72
CA GLU A 62 -0.60 2.71 -8.68
C GLU A 62 -0.02 2.13 -7.39
N VAL A 63 -0.65 2.44 -6.25
CA VAL A 63 -0.25 1.93 -4.93
C VAL A 63 -0.53 0.43 -4.84
N TRP A 64 -1.65 -0.07 -5.39
CA TRP A 64 -1.91 -1.51 -5.48
C TRP A 64 -0.87 -2.26 -6.31
N ARG A 65 -0.42 -1.69 -7.44
CA ARG A 65 0.65 -2.28 -8.26
C ARG A 65 1.97 -2.34 -7.50
N LEU A 66 2.32 -1.27 -6.78
CA LEU A 66 3.52 -1.23 -5.95
C LEU A 66 3.44 -2.23 -4.79
N TYR A 67 2.29 -2.31 -4.12
CA TYR A 67 2.01 -3.26 -3.05
C TYR A 67 2.21 -4.71 -3.50
N ARG A 68 1.69 -5.08 -4.68
CA ARG A 68 1.91 -6.42 -5.25
C ARG A 68 3.40 -6.76 -5.37
N ARG A 69 4.20 -5.82 -5.88
CA ARG A 69 5.66 -5.99 -6.01
C ARG A 69 6.31 -6.23 -4.64
N VAL A 70 5.89 -5.48 -3.62
CA VAL A 70 6.36 -5.68 -2.23
C VAL A 70 5.95 -7.06 -1.71
N CYS A 71 4.69 -7.48 -1.87
CA CYS A 71 4.20 -8.78 -1.39
C CYS A 71 4.98 -9.96 -1.99
N GLN A 72 5.29 -9.89 -3.29
CA GLN A 72 6.07 -10.92 -3.98
C GLN A 72 7.49 -11.08 -3.41
N ARG A 73 8.05 -10.03 -2.82
CA ARG A 73 9.39 -10.02 -2.21
C ARG A 73 9.37 -10.34 -0.71
N ALA A 74 8.39 -9.81 0.02
CA ALA A 74 8.29 -9.93 1.48
C ALA A 74 7.65 -11.25 1.96
N GLY A 75 7.05 -12.05 1.06
CA GLY A 75 6.49 -13.36 1.42
C GLY A 75 5.15 -13.31 2.17
N GLY A 76 4.31 -12.31 1.89
CA GLY A 76 2.94 -12.27 2.40
C GLY A 76 2.79 -11.83 3.87
N VAL A 77 3.59 -10.86 4.30
CA VAL A 77 3.50 -10.24 5.63
C VAL A 77 2.15 -9.55 5.88
N SER A 78 1.84 -9.32 7.16
CA SER A 78 0.59 -8.66 7.56
C SER A 78 0.42 -7.29 6.91
N THR A 79 -0.82 -6.94 6.60
CA THR A 79 -1.18 -5.70 5.91
C THR A 79 -2.28 -4.99 6.66
N LEU A 80 -2.14 -3.68 6.83
CA LEU A 80 -3.15 -2.80 7.41
C LEU A 80 -3.55 -1.75 6.37
N ILE A 81 -4.85 -1.49 6.24
CA ILE A 81 -5.38 -0.38 5.44
C ILE A 81 -5.62 0.80 6.39
N GLU A 82 -4.92 1.91 6.18
CA GLU A 82 -4.99 3.11 7.01
C GLU A 82 -6.05 4.08 6.53
N TRP A 83 -6.77 4.64 7.49
CA TRP A 83 -7.73 5.73 7.33
C TRP A 83 -7.62 6.66 8.55
N ASP A 84 -7.05 7.84 8.36
CA ASP A 84 -6.87 8.83 9.43
C ASP A 84 -8.02 9.85 9.47
N GLU A 85 -8.58 10.16 8.30
CA GLU A 85 -9.68 11.11 8.13
C GLU A 85 -10.78 10.54 7.23
N ALA A 86 -11.97 11.16 7.26
CA ALA A 86 -13.11 10.79 6.41
C ALA A 86 -13.43 9.28 6.39
N VAL A 87 -13.23 8.61 7.53
CA VAL A 87 -13.38 7.15 7.68
C VAL A 87 -14.75 6.70 7.15
N PRO A 88 -14.80 5.81 6.14
CA PRO A 88 -16.04 5.44 5.47
C PRO A 88 -16.78 4.37 6.29
N SER A 89 -17.84 3.80 5.72
CA SER A 89 -18.55 2.71 6.37
C SER A 89 -17.64 1.51 6.63
N PHE A 90 -17.98 0.73 7.66
CA PHE A 90 -17.29 -0.54 7.95
C PHE A 90 -17.24 -1.46 6.72
N GLU A 91 -18.30 -1.50 5.91
CA GLU A 91 -18.36 -2.30 4.69
C GLU A 91 -17.30 -1.89 3.67
N THR A 92 -17.03 -0.59 3.56
CA THR A 92 -16.03 -0.03 2.65
C THR A 92 -14.61 -0.39 3.11
N VAL A 93 -14.26 -0.11 4.37
CA VAL A 93 -12.92 -0.48 4.89
C VAL A 93 -12.71 -1.99 4.87
N ARG A 94 -13.76 -2.78 5.12
CA ARG A 94 -13.73 -4.23 5.00
C ARG A 94 -13.43 -4.65 3.55
N ALA A 95 -14.10 -4.05 2.57
CA ALA A 95 -13.87 -4.37 1.16
C ALA A 95 -12.42 -4.10 0.73
N GLU A 96 -11.83 -2.97 1.13
CA GLU A 96 -10.41 -2.65 0.87
C GLU A 96 -9.46 -3.64 1.57
N ALA A 97 -9.77 -4.07 2.79
CA ALA A 97 -8.99 -5.11 3.48
C ALA A 97 -9.04 -6.47 2.76
N TRP A 98 -10.21 -6.87 2.24
CA TRP A 98 -10.34 -8.09 1.43
C TRP A 98 -9.61 -7.97 0.10
N LYS A 99 -9.64 -6.78 -0.53
CA LYS A 99 -8.84 -6.49 -1.72
C LYS A 99 -7.35 -6.69 -1.43
N ALA A 100 -6.82 -6.11 -0.34
CA ALA A 100 -5.43 -6.31 0.06
C ALA A 100 -5.05 -7.78 0.29
N LYS A 101 -5.96 -8.57 0.90
CA LYS A 101 -5.77 -10.01 1.05
C LYS A 101 -5.65 -10.71 -0.30
N ALA A 102 -6.55 -10.42 -1.25
CA ALA A 102 -6.50 -11.02 -2.57
C ALA A 102 -5.20 -10.72 -3.32
N TYR A 103 -4.75 -9.46 -3.29
CA TYR A 103 -3.46 -9.06 -3.87
C TYR A 103 -2.27 -9.79 -3.24
N ARG A 104 -2.27 -9.98 -1.92
CA ARG A 104 -1.23 -10.68 -1.18
C ARG A 104 -1.15 -12.17 -1.53
N GLU A 105 -2.30 -12.79 -1.77
CA GLU A 105 -2.43 -14.20 -2.14
C GLU A 105 -2.19 -14.45 -3.65
N GLY A 106 -1.83 -13.41 -4.41
CA GLY A 106 -1.52 -13.50 -5.84
C GLY A 106 -2.74 -13.40 -6.76
N GLY A 107 -3.92 -13.09 -6.22
CA GLY A 107 -5.12 -12.80 -7.00
C GLY A 107 -5.10 -11.38 -7.59
N ASP A 108 -5.62 -11.23 -8.80
CA ASP A 108 -6.06 -9.93 -9.32
C ASP A 108 -7.43 -9.62 -8.72
N ALA A 109 -7.59 -8.47 -8.04
CA ALA A 109 -8.88 -8.03 -7.49
C ALA A 109 -9.97 -7.73 -8.55
N ARG A 110 -9.69 -8.01 -9.82
CA ARG A 110 -10.66 -7.97 -10.93
C ARG A 110 -11.69 -9.10 -10.88
N GLY A 111 -11.62 -10.01 -9.89
CA GLY A 111 -12.47 -11.19 -9.79
C GLY A 111 -13.44 -11.28 -8.60
N SER A 112 -13.57 -10.26 -7.74
CA SER A 112 -14.37 -10.37 -6.51
C SER A 112 -15.61 -9.46 -6.45
N GLN A 113 -16.23 -9.19 -7.59
CA GLN A 113 -17.65 -8.80 -7.65
C GLN A 113 -18.46 -9.99 -8.18
N ALA A 114 -18.83 -10.92 -7.30
CA ALA A 114 -20.02 -11.77 -7.41
C ALA A 114 -19.99 -12.88 -6.33
N ALA A 115 -20.79 -12.70 -5.28
CA ALA A 115 -21.68 -13.71 -4.70
C ALA A 115 -22.53 -13.02 -3.62
#